data_AF-A0A3M1FYV6-F1
#
_entry.id   AF-A0A3M1FYV6-F1
#
_cell.length_a   1.000
_cell.length_b   1.000
_cell.length_c   1.000
_cell.angle_alpha   90.00
_cell.angle_beta   90.00
_cell.angle_gamma   90.00
#
_symmetry.space_group_name_H-M   'P 1'
#
loop_
_entity.id
_entity.type
_entity.pdbx_description
1 polymer ?
#
loop_
_entity_poly.entity_id
_entity_poly.type
_entity_poly.pdbx_seq_one_letter_code
_entity_poly.pdbx_strand_id
1 'polypeptide(L)'
;MSTSGPIFVRTAPPPPAWQAFLRDQAARLHAADVTPRPWHWRALHNPWSRAAALFDAWGFLDLCSDAALLQPVRTAIGDDIILFDSFWLPDPWDEGGNGDALFFPVAPLAGVTLLCDFAAGAAAGPGPTAFGARYFPATARYLRDPAHPAHMALMERLPWVNYAAMPLWLVAGEDRAGNDFVTGFNPRAAFWSEAPGF
;
A
#
# COMPACT_ATOMS: atom_id res chain seq x y z
N MET A 1 23.47 17.45 1.67
CA MET A 1 22.09 17.24 2.14
C MET A 1 21.89 15.75 2.27
N SER A 2 21.59 15.26 3.48
CA SER A 2 21.47 13.82 3.74
C SER A 2 20.29 13.26 2.95
N THR A 3 20.54 12.33 2.03
CA THR A 3 19.49 11.55 1.35
C THR A 3 18.97 10.52 2.34
N SER A 4 18.15 10.97 3.28
CA SER A 4 17.43 10.10 4.20
C SER A 4 16.55 9.18 3.36
N GLY A 5 16.83 7.87 3.38
CA GLY A 5 15.96 6.89 2.74
C GLY A 5 14.57 6.86 3.39
N PRO A 6 13.68 5.97 2.92
CA PRO A 6 12.35 5.84 3.49
C PRO A 6 12.40 5.55 4.99
N ILE A 7 11.46 6.14 5.71
CA ILE A 7 11.35 6.04 7.16
C ILE A 7 10.38 4.89 7.47
N PHE A 8 10.72 4.07 8.46
CA PHE A 8 9.80 3.09 9.01
C PHE A 8 9.23 3.61 10.33
N VAL A 9 7.90 3.58 10.45
CA VAL A 9 7.20 3.95 11.67
C VAL A 9 6.32 2.79 12.10
N ARG A 10 6.68 2.17 13.22
CA ARG A 10 5.82 1.23 13.93
C ARG A 10 5.03 2.00 14.98
N THR A 11 3.71 1.87 14.98
CA THR A 11 2.87 2.66 15.88
C THR A 11 2.25 1.83 16.99
N ALA A 12 1.67 2.55 17.96
CA ALA A 12 0.65 1.97 18.82
C ALA A 12 -0.48 1.35 17.96
N PRO A 13 -1.26 0.41 18.54
CA PRO A 13 -2.43 -0.14 17.88
C PRO A 13 -3.37 0.98 17.37
N PRO A 14 -4.05 0.75 16.24
CA PRO A 14 -4.99 1.74 15.70
C PRO A 14 -6.17 1.95 16.67
N PRO A 15 -7.00 2.98 16.49
CA PRO A 15 -8.21 3.18 17.29
C PRO A 15 -9.07 1.90 17.40
N PRO A 16 -9.82 1.68 18.51
CA PRO A 16 -10.55 0.43 18.73
C PRO A 16 -11.50 0.02 17.61
N ALA A 17 -12.16 0.98 16.96
CA ALA A 17 -13.01 0.73 15.80
C ALA A 17 -12.22 0.13 14.62
N TRP A 18 -11.03 0.68 14.36
CA TRP A 18 -10.14 0.19 13.31
C TRP A 18 -9.52 -1.16 13.63
N GLN A 19 -9.20 -1.43 14.90
CA GLN A 19 -8.81 -2.78 15.30
C GLN A 19 -9.94 -3.79 15.08
N ALA A 20 -11.19 -3.42 15.40
CA ALA A 20 -12.35 -4.27 15.18
C ALA A 20 -12.56 -4.54 13.68
N PHE A 21 -12.44 -3.51 12.84
CA PHE A 21 -12.46 -3.63 11.39
C PHE A 21 -11.39 -4.61 10.88
N LEU A 22 -10.12 -4.42 11.26
CA LEU A 22 -9.02 -5.28 10.84
C LEU A 22 -9.23 -6.74 11.26
N ARG A 23 -9.72 -6.98 12.48
CA ARG A 23 -10.06 -8.32 12.95
C ARG A 23 -11.24 -8.94 12.20
N ASP A 24 -12.27 -8.15 11.87
CA ASP A 24 -13.41 -8.60 11.07
C ASP A 24 -12.96 -9.00 9.65
N GLN A 25 -12.12 -8.19 8.99
CA GLN A 25 -11.56 -8.54 7.68
C GLN A 25 -10.73 -9.83 7.74
N ALA A 26 -9.92 -10.02 8.78
CA ALA A 26 -9.14 -11.25 8.97
C ALA A 26 -10.06 -12.48 9.20
N ALA A 27 -11.10 -12.33 10.01
CA ALA A 27 -12.08 -13.39 10.27
C ALA A 27 -12.87 -13.77 9.00
N ARG A 28 -13.29 -12.79 8.19
CA ARG A 28 -13.97 -13.03 6.91
C ARG A 28 -13.10 -13.83 5.95
N LEU A 29 -11.82 -13.49 5.87
CA LEU A 29 -10.89 -14.21 5.02
C LEU A 29 -10.74 -15.68 5.45
N HIS A 30 -10.60 -15.91 6.76
CA HIS A 30 -10.53 -17.26 7.32
C HIS A 30 -11.82 -18.06 7.03
N ALA A 31 -12.98 -17.43 7.15
CA ALA A 31 -14.28 -18.06 6.90
C ALA A 31 -14.54 -18.35 5.40
N ALA A 32 -13.90 -17.63 4.49
CA ALA A 32 -14.11 -17.78 3.04
C ALA A 32 -13.46 -19.03 2.43
N ASP A 33 -12.63 -19.77 3.19
CA ASP A 33 -11.91 -20.97 2.74
C ASP A 33 -11.13 -20.75 1.42
N VAL A 34 -10.60 -19.54 1.24
CA VAL A 34 -9.76 -19.17 0.09
C VAL A 34 -8.30 -19.13 0.53
N THR A 35 -7.40 -19.64 -0.31
CA THR A 35 -5.96 -19.47 -0.10
C THR A 35 -5.50 -18.16 -0.74
N PRO A 36 -5.12 -17.13 0.03
CA PRO A 36 -4.68 -15.86 -0.52
C PRO A 36 -3.33 -16.01 -1.21
N ARG A 37 -3.10 -15.20 -2.24
CA ARG A 37 -1.84 -15.14 -3.00
C ARG A 37 -1.10 -13.86 -2.63
N PRO A 38 0.21 -13.75 -2.89
CA PRO A 38 0.99 -12.56 -2.50
C PRO A 38 0.38 -11.21 -2.92
N TRP A 39 -0.25 -11.15 -4.11
CA TRP A 39 -0.90 -9.94 -4.61
C TRP A 39 -2.26 -9.62 -3.95
N HIS A 40 -2.90 -10.57 -3.25
CA HIS A 40 -4.10 -10.28 -2.46
C HIS A 40 -3.76 -9.50 -1.18
N TRP A 41 -2.50 -9.45 -0.77
CA TRP A 41 -2.05 -8.72 0.40
C TRP A 41 -1.58 -7.30 0.10
N ARG A 42 -1.84 -6.78 -1.11
CA ARG A 42 -1.35 -5.47 -1.58
C ARG A 42 -2.49 -4.61 -2.10
N ALA A 43 -2.31 -3.30 -2.08
CA ALA A 43 -3.30 -2.32 -2.50
C ALA A 43 -4.68 -2.59 -1.89
N LEU A 44 -4.75 -2.88 -0.58
CA LEU A 44 -5.99 -3.24 0.11
C LEU A 44 -7.04 -2.13 0.00
N HIS A 45 -6.60 -0.86 0.01
CA HIS A 45 -7.45 0.32 -0.12
C HIS A 45 -7.96 0.57 -1.55
N ASN A 46 -7.45 -0.16 -2.55
CA ASN A 46 -7.77 0.06 -3.95
C ASN A 46 -8.95 -0.85 -4.37
N PRO A 47 -10.14 -0.31 -4.67
CA PRO A 47 -11.32 -1.10 -5.03
C PRO A 47 -11.22 -1.77 -6.41
N TRP A 48 -10.22 -1.41 -7.23
CA TRP A 48 -9.92 -2.08 -8.51
C TRP A 48 -8.77 -3.09 -8.41
N SER A 49 -8.21 -3.30 -7.22
CA SER A 49 -7.13 -4.27 -7.03
C SER A 49 -7.66 -5.70 -6.96
N ARG A 50 -6.75 -6.67 -7.03
CA ARG A 50 -7.07 -8.07 -6.74
C ARG A 50 -7.50 -8.29 -5.30
N ALA A 51 -7.02 -7.46 -4.37
CA ALA A 51 -7.38 -7.55 -2.96
C ALA A 51 -8.86 -7.19 -2.71
N ALA A 52 -9.45 -6.31 -3.52
CA ALA A 52 -10.86 -5.93 -3.41
C ALA A 52 -11.84 -7.10 -3.61
N ALA A 53 -11.39 -8.23 -4.17
CA ALA A 53 -12.20 -9.45 -4.25
C ALA A 53 -12.37 -10.15 -2.89
N LEU A 54 -11.51 -9.85 -1.91
CA LEU A 54 -11.47 -10.53 -0.60
C LEU A 54 -11.71 -9.57 0.57
N PHE A 55 -11.51 -8.27 0.36
CA PHE A 55 -11.49 -7.28 1.43
C PHE A 55 -12.37 -6.06 1.12
N ASP A 56 -12.79 -5.37 2.17
CA ASP A 56 -13.48 -4.09 2.09
C ASP A 56 -12.49 -2.97 1.76
N ALA A 57 -12.29 -2.71 0.47
CA ALA A 57 -11.34 -1.72 0.01
C ALA A 57 -11.66 -0.29 0.47
N TRP A 58 -12.94 0.07 0.58
CA TRP A 58 -13.34 1.39 1.06
C TRP A 58 -13.07 1.54 2.56
N GLY A 59 -13.35 0.51 3.37
CA GLY A 59 -12.98 0.51 4.77
C GLY A 59 -11.46 0.62 5.00
N PHE A 60 -10.64 0.01 4.13
CA PHE A 60 -9.19 0.20 4.16
C PHE A 60 -8.75 1.61 3.75
N LEU A 61 -9.44 2.24 2.78
CA LEU A 61 -9.17 3.62 2.40
C LEU A 61 -9.52 4.60 3.54
N ASP A 62 -10.65 4.39 4.20
CA ASP A 62 -11.06 5.17 5.37
C ASP A 62 -10.06 5.01 6.51
N LEU A 63 -9.61 3.78 6.78
CA LEU A 63 -8.54 3.48 7.75
C LEU A 63 -7.25 4.25 7.43
N CYS A 64 -6.80 4.20 6.17
CA CYS A 64 -5.59 4.91 5.72
C CYS A 64 -5.72 6.44 5.79
N SER A 65 -6.94 6.97 5.86
CA SER A 65 -7.23 8.40 5.91
C SER A 65 -7.55 8.90 7.33
N ASP A 66 -7.60 7.98 8.31
CA ASP A 66 -7.92 8.30 9.68
C ASP A 66 -6.86 9.22 10.31
N ALA A 67 -7.33 10.28 10.98
CA ALA A 67 -6.44 11.29 11.55
C ALA A 67 -5.47 10.71 12.61
N ALA A 68 -5.89 9.70 13.38
CA ALA A 68 -5.02 9.09 14.39
C ALA A 68 -3.91 8.23 13.74
N LEU A 69 -4.21 7.56 12.62
CA LEU A 69 -3.19 6.84 11.85
C LEU A 69 -2.27 7.80 11.08
N LEU A 70 -2.80 8.91 10.58
CA LEU A 70 -2.00 9.90 9.85
C LEU A 70 -1.13 10.77 10.76
N GLN A 71 -1.44 10.92 12.05
CA GLN A 71 -0.63 11.75 12.94
C GLN A 71 0.87 11.39 12.99
N PRO A 72 1.28 10.11 13.15
CA PRO A 72 2.69 9.73 13.08
C PRO A 72 3.29 9.92 11.67
N VAL A 73 2.48 9.74 10.62
CA VAL A 73 2.88 9.99 9.22
C VAL A 73 3.17 11.49 9.02
N ARG A 74 2.28 12.37 9.48
CA ARG A 74 2.44 13.84 9.45
C ARG A 74 3.73 14.27 10.13
N THR A 75 4.01 13.70 11.29
CA THR A 75 5.25 13.96 12.02
C THR A 75 6.50 13.59 11.22
N ALA A 76 6.43 12.52 10.42
CA ALA A 76 7.57 12.00 9.66
C ALA A 76 7.81 12.72 8.32
N ILE A 77 6.74 13.04 7.58
CA ILE A 77 6.85 13.51 6.19
C ILE A 77 6.12 14.84 5.90
N GLY A 78 5.46 15.45 6.88
CA GLY A 78 4.73 16.72 6.73
C GLY A 78 3.24 16.55 6.45
N ASP A 79 2.55 17.67 6.23
CA ASP A 79 1.08 17.73 6.21
C ASP A 79 0.42 17.34 4.87
N ASP A 80 1.19 17.40 3.78
CA ASP A 80 0.74 17.04 2.45
C ASP A 80 1.09 15.57 2.18
N ILE A 81 0.11 14.68 2.28
CA ILE A 81 0.34 13.22 2.36
C ILE A 81 -0.39 12.51 1.23
N ILE A 82 0.36 11.72 0.46
CA ILE A 82 -0.17 10.81 -0.54
C ILE A 82 -0.07 9.37 0.00
N LEU A 83 -1.19 8.65 -0.01
CA LEU A 83 -1.25 7.21 0.18
C LEU A 83 -0.86 6.51 -1.13
N PHE A 84 0.08 5.59 -1.01
CA PHE A 84 0.64 4.84 -2.13
C PHE A 84 0.19 3.37 -2.12
N ASP A 85 0.39 2.66 -1.02
CA ASP A 85 0.10 1.23 -0.92
C ASP A 85 -0.49 0.95 0.46
N SER A 86 -1.34 -0.07 0.57
CA SER A 86 -1.72 -0.64 1.85
C SER A 86 -1.74 -2.15 1.75
N PHE A 87 -1.28 -2.81 2.80
CA PHE A 87 -0.92 -4.22 2.73
C PHE A 87 -1.10 -4.92 4.07
N TRP A 88 -1.25 -6.24 4.01
CA TRP A 88 -1.13 -7.10 5.18
C TRP A 88 0.25 -7.71 5.22
N LEU A 89 0.77 -7.89 6.43
CA LEU A 89 1.93 -8.71 6.69
C LEU A 89 1.44 -10.11 7.04
N PRO A 90 1.56 -11.11 6.15
CA PRO A 90 1.23 -12.49 6.50
C PRO A 90 2.25 -13.02 7.49
N ASP A 91 1.79 -13.82 8.46
CA ASP A 91 2.67 -14.49 9.42
C ASP A 91 3.17 -15.84 8.90
N PRO A 92 4.45 -16.20 9.15
CA PRO A 92 5.50 -15.31 9.67
C PRO A 92 5.97 -14.33 8.59
N TRP A 93 6.15 -13.07 8.98
CA TRP A 93 6.79 -12.08 8.13
C TRP A 93 8.30 -12.28 8.13
N ASP A 94 8.87 -12.71 7.02
CA ASP A 94 10.31 -12.64 6.80
C ASP A 94 10.65 -11.22 6.30
N GLU A 95 11.34 -10.46 7.14
CA GLU A 95 11.83 -9.11 6.83
C GLU A 95 12.72 -9.08 5.59
N GLY A 96 13.21 -10.23 5.12
CA GLY A 96 13.60 -10.45 3.73
C GLY A 96 14.39 -9.32 3.08
N GLY A 97 15.32 -8.70 3.83
CA GLY A 97 16.45 -7.83 3.46
C GLY A 97 16.25 -6.70 2.43
N ASN A 98 15.07 -6.51 1.85
CA ASN A 98 14.87 -5.69 0.68
C ASN A 98 14.25 -4.35 1.08
N GLY A 99 15.10 -3.33 1.07
CA GLY A 99 14.80 -1.97 1.47
C GLY A 99 13.48 -1.47 0.89
N ASP A 100 12.62 -0.97 1.77
CA ASP A 100 11.33 -0.36 1.44
C ASP A 100 11.41 0.70 0.35
N ALA A 101 12.61 1.24 0.11
CA ALA A 101 12.93 2.14 -0.98
C ALA A 101 12.48 1.61 -2.35
N LEU A 102 12.47 0.29 -2.54
CA LEU A 102 11.92 -0.32 -3.76
C LEU A 102 10.43 -0.02 -3.95
N PHE A 103 9.69 0.21 -2.87
CA PHE A 103 8.29 0.60 -2.92
C PHE A 103 8.09 2.12 -3.01
N PHE A 104 9.15 2.92 -3.07
CA PHE A 104 9.04 4.37 -3.24
C PHE A 104 9.76 4.84 -4.51
N PRO A 105 9.24 4.52 -5.71
CA PRO A 105 9.71 5.12 -6.96
C PRO A 105 9.23 6.57 -7.04
N VAL A 106 9.79 7.42 -6.18
CA VAL A 106 9.45 8.83 -6.04
C VAL A 106 10.72 9.68 -6.09
N ALA A 107 10.59 10.91 -6.59
CA ALA A 107 11.69 11.88 -6.66
C ALA A 107 11.32 13.20 -5.95
N PRO A 108 12.11 13.66 -4.96
CA PRO A 108 13.22 12.94 -4.32
C PRO A 108 12.73 11.67 -3.60
N LEU A 109 13.64 10.71 -3.36
CA LEU A 109 13.31 9.50 -2.60
C LEU A 109 12.90 9.89 -1.18
N ALA A 110 11.61 9.79 -0.89
CA ALA A 110 11.01 10.13 0.38
C ALA A 110 9.78 9.25 0.58
N GLY A 111 9.61 8.71 1.78
CA GLY A 111 8.49 7.81 2.05
C GLY A 111 8.47 7.42 3.50
N VAL A 112 7.30 6.99 3.94
CA VAL A 112 7.11 6.39 5.24
C VAL A 112 6.23 5.16 5.12
N THR A 113 6.68 4.07 5.73
CA THR A 113 5.83 2.90 5.95
C THR A 113 5.37 2.88 7.39
N LEU A 114 4.06 2.97 7.55
CA LEU A 114 3.33 2.80 8.79
C LEU A 114 3.05 1.31 9.00
N LEU A 115 3.37 0.78 10.18
CA LEU A 115 2.98 -0.57 10.61
C LEU A 115 2.17 -0.50 11.90
N CYS A 116 0.98 -1.09 11.85
CA CYS A 116 0.02 -1.15 12.95
C CYS A 116 -0.24 -2.61 13.31
N ASP A 117 0.16 -3.02 14.51
CA ASP A 117 -0.30 -4.29 15.07
C ASP A 117 -1.75 -4.18 15.48
N PHE A 118 -2.54 -5.21 15.18
CA PHE A 118 -3.94 -5.27 15.60
C PHE A 118 -4.32 -6.60 16.25
N ALA A 119 -3.32 -7.48 16.47
CA ALA A 119 -3.38 -8.77 17.16
C ALA A 119 -4.78 -9.36 17.22
N ALA A 120 -5.11 -10.19 16.23
CA ALA A 120 -6.24 -11.10 16.40
C ALA A 120 -5.96 -11.97 17.63
N GLY A 121 -6.89 -12.04 18.59
CA GLY A 121 -6.72 -12.94 19.74
C GLY A 121 -6.45 -14.37 19.26
N ALA A 122 -5.77 -15.16 20.08
CA ALA A 122 -5.31 -16.54 19.79
C ALA A 122 -6.39 -17.53 19.25
N ALA A 123 -7.66 -17.13 19.20
CA ALA A 123 -8.77 -17.89 18.65
C ALA A 123 -8.91 -17.81 17.11
N ALA A 124 -8.15 -16.97 16.39
CA ALA A 124 -8.39 -16.68 14.97
C ALA A 124 -7.58 -17.53 13.95
N GLY A 125 -6.73 -18.47 14.39
CA GLY A 125 -5.89 -19.27 13.49
C GLY A 125 -4.76 -18.47 12.81
N PRO A 126 -4.04 -19.05 11.82
CA PRO A 126 -2.98 -18.35 11.09
C PRO A 126 -3.60 -17.26 10.19
N GLY A 127 -3.42 -16.01 10.57
CA GLY A 127 -3.89 -14.83 9.84
C GLY A 127 -2.91 -13.67 10.01
N PRO A 128 -3.09 -12.55 9.29
CA PRO A 128 -2.28 -11.36 9.53
C PRO A 128 -2.37 -10.89 11.00
N THR A 129 -1.26 -10.43 11.55
CA THR A 129 -1.26 -9.75 12.86
C THR A 129 -0.96 -8.25 12.76
N ALA A 130 -0.47 -7.81 11.60
CA ALA A 130 -0.10 -6.44 11.33
C ALA A 130 -0.65 -5.94 9.97
N PHE A 131 -1.11 -4.70 10.01
CA PHE A 131 -1.52 -3.92 8.85
C PHE A 131 -0.43 -2.90 8.53
N GLY A 132 -0.13 -2.71 7.26
CA GLY A 132 0.82 -1.72 6.79
C GLY A 132 0.23 -0.77 5.77
N ALA A 133 0.72 0.46 5.77
CA ALA A 133 0.41 1.46 4.76
C ALA A 133 1.66 2.27 4.41
N ARG A 134 1.80 2.61 3.12
CA ARG A 134 2.90 3.40 2.59
C ARG A 134 2.41 4.75 2.16
N TYR A 135 3.11 5.77 2.61
CA TYR A 135 2.83 7.16 2.28
C TYR A 135 4.10 7.85 1.79
N PHE A 136 3.94 8.89 0.99
CA PHE A 136 5.04 9.79 0.64
C PHE A 136 4.56 11.24 0.67
N PRO A 137 5.46 12.22 0.92
CA PRO A 137 5.05 13.61 0.95
C PRO A 137 4.63 14.07 -0.44
N ALA A 138 3.58 14.89 -0.54
CA ALA A 138 3.09 15.39 -1.82
C ALA A 138 4.02 16.43 -2.48
N THR A 139 5.18 16.70 -1.88
CA THR A 139 6.32 17.41 -2.48
C THR A 139 7.24 16.49 -3.27
N ALA A 140 7.09 15.17 -3.13
CA ALA A 140 7.75 14.16 -3.96
C ALA A 140 6.83 13.73 -5.11
N ARG A 141 7.43 13.49 -6.27
CA ARG A 141 6.73 13.05 -7.48
C ARG A 141 6.84 11.55 -7.66
N TYR A 142 5.71 10.87 -7.81
CA TYR A 142 5.65 9.47 -8.18
C TYR A 142 6.09 9.23 -9.63
N LEU A 143 7.04 8.33 -9.82
CA LEU A 143 7.62 8.00 -11.11
C LEU A 143 6.88 6.79 -11.69
N ARG A 144 6.05 7.03 -12.71
CA ARG A 144 5.20 6.00 -13.34
C ARG A 144 5.86 5.24 -14.51
N ASP A 145 7.13 5.50 -14.81
CA ASP A 145 7.82 4.81 -15.91
C ASP A 145 7.98 3.31 -15.58
N PRO A 146 7.30 2.37 -16.27
CA PRO A 146 7.41 0.95 -15.95
C PRO A 146 8.84 0.41 -16.08
N ALA A 147 9.73 1.08 -16.83
CA ALA A 147 11.14 0.72 -16.94
C ALA A 147 11.99 1.19 -15.75
N HIS A 148 11.41 1.95 -14.81
CA HIS A 148 12.12 2.36 -13.60
C HIS A 148 12.60 1.13 -12.81
N PRO A 149 13.86 1.09 -12.33
CA PRO A 149 14.43 -0.12 -11.72
C PRO A 149 13.61 -0.69 -10.56
N ALA A 150 13.00 0.18 -9.76
CA ALA A 150 12.13 -0.24 -8.66
C ALA A 150 10.86 -0.97 -9.15
N HIS A 151 10.24 -0.52 -10.24
CA HIS A 151 9.07 -1.19 -10.83
C HIS A 151 9.44 -2.54 -11.42
N MET A 152 10.58 -2.62 -12.12
CA MET A 152 11.09 -3.88 -12.65
C MET A 152 11.33 -4.90 -11.54
N ALA A 153 12.01 -4.49 -10.46
CA ALA A 153 12.27 -5.35 -9.30
C ALA A 153 10.98 -5.78 -8.59
N LEU A 154 9.97 -4.90 -8.50
CA LEU A 154 8.68 -5.25 -7.91
C LEU A 154 7.86 -6.17 -8.80
N MET A 155 7.92 -6.00 -10.13
CA MET A 155 7.21 -6.86 -11.08
C MET A 155 7.75 -8.30 -11.06
N GLU A 156 9.05 -8.50 -10.86
CA GLU A 156 9.64 -9.84 -10.66
C GLU A 156 9.11 -10.52 -9.39
N ARG A 157 8.85 -9.74 -8.32
CA ARG A 157 8.39 -10.25 -7.02
C ARG A 157 6.87 -10.39 -6.91
N LEU A 158 6.14 -9.48 -7.54
CA LEU A 158 4.69 -9.31 -7.46
C LEU A 158 4.11 -9.08 -8.87
N PRO A 159 4.18 -10.08 -9.77
CA PRO A 159 3.85 -9.91 -11.19
C PRO A 159 2.39 -9.53 -11.47
N TRP A 160 1.51 -9.68 -10.49
CA TRP A 160 0.09 -9.33 -10.58
C TRP A 160 -0.25 -7.97 -9.94
N VAL A 161 0.77 -7.22 -9.51
CA VAL A 161 0.62 -5.86 -9.00
C VAL A 161 1.36 -4.90 -9.94
N ASN A 162 0.60 -4.11 -10.70
CA ASN A 162 1.17 -3.10 -11.58
C ASN A 162 1.42 -1.80 -10.79
N TYR A 163 2.57 -1.73 -10.12
CA TYR A 163 2.94 -0.56 -9.31
C TYR A 163 3.02 0.73 -10.13
N ALA A 164 3.57 0.70 -11.35
CA ALA A 164 3.66 1.86 -12.24
C ALA A 164 2.28 2.49 -12.55
N ALA A 165 1.25 1.66 -12.69
CA ALA A 165 -0.12 2.10 -12.95
C ALA A 165 -1.00 2.15 -11.69
N MET A 166 -0.43 2.02 -10.49
CA MET A 166 -1.24 2.00 -9.27
C MET A 166 -1.87 3.38 -9.03
N PRO A 167 -3.16 3.42 -8.68
CA PRO A 167 -3.81 4.66 -8.25
C PRO A 167 -3.10 5.27 -7.03
N LEU A 168 -3.18 6.60 -6.92
CA LEU A 168 -2.68 7.38 -5.81
C LEU A 168 -3.85 8.10 -5.14
N TRP A 169 -3.77 8.29 -3.83
CA TRP A 169 -4.78 9.03 -3.07
C TRP A 169 -4.13 10.14 -2.27
N LEU A 170 -4.57 11.38 -2.48
CA LEU A 170 -4.23 12.50 -1.59
C LEU A 170 -5.09 12.38 -0.33
N VAL A 171 -4.51 11.91 0.76
CA VAL A 171 -5.22 11.65 2.03
C VAL A 171 -5.13 12.84 3.00
N ALA A 172 -4.22 13.79 2.72
CA ALA A 172 -4.13 15.05 3.45
C ALA A 172 -3.43 16.15 2.64
N GLY A 173 -3.81 17.41 2.90
CA GLY A 173 -3.14 18.58 2.34
C GLY A 173 -3.36 18.73 0.85
N GLU A 174 -2.32 19.15 0.13
CA GLU A 174 -2.35 19.48 -1.29
C GLU A 174 -1.18 18.84 -2.05
N ASP A 175 -1.39 18.44 -3.30
CA ASP A 175 -0.29 18.03 -4.16
C ASP A 175 0.58 19.21 -4.59
N ARG A 176 1.89 19.11 -4.32
CA ARG A 176 2.89 20.16 -4.62
C ARG A 176 3.87 19.75 -5.71
N ALA A 177 3.78 18.50 -6.20
CA ALA A 177 4.73 17.94 -7.15
C ALA A 177 4.11 17.60 -8.52
N GLY A 178 2.81 17.83 -8.71
CA GLY A 178 2.11 17.54 -9.96
C GLY A 178 1.98 16.04 -10.19
N ASN A 179 1.59 15.31 -9.15
CA ASN A 179 1.31 13.88 -9.20
C ASN A 179 0.07 13.57 -10.05
N ASP A 180 0.10 12.44 -10.73
CA ASP A 180 -1.02 11.94 -11.51
C ASP A 180 -1.92 11.04 -10.66
N PHE A 181 -3.05 11.60 -10.20
CA PHE A 181 -4.08 10.92 -9.42
C PHE A 181 -5.17 10.25 -10.28
N VAL A 182 -5.07 10.30 -11.61
CA VAL A 182 -6.09 9.75 -12.51
C VAL A 182 -5.71 8.35 -12.98
N THR A 183 -4.42 8.12 -13.25
CA THR A 183 -3.93 6.79 -13.62
C THR A 183 -4.29 5.76 -12.54
N GLY A 184 -4.81 4.61 -12.97
CA GLY A 184 -5.22 3.51 -12.09
C GLY A 184 -6.72 3.48 -11.77
N PHE A 185 -7.44 4.60 -11.88
CA PHE A 185 -8.90 4.68 -11.65
C PHE A 185 -9.73 4.37 -12.90
N ASN A 186 -9.11 4.41 -14.08
CA ASN A 186 -9.75 4.09 -15.35
C ASN A 186 -8.80 3.22 -16.18
N PRO A 187 -8.65 1.92 -15.84
CA PRO A 187 -7.84 1.04 -16.64
C PRO A 187 -8.42 0.97 -18.06
N ARG A 188 -7.64 1.43 -19.05
CA ARG A 188 -8.01 1.20 -20.45
C ARG A 188 -8.18 -0.30 -20.65
N ALA A 189 -9.26 -0.69 -21.34
CA ALA A 189 -9.45 -2.07 -21.74
C ALA A 189 -8.18 -2.57 -22.43
N ALA A 190 -7.74 -3.78 -22.05
CA ALA A 190 -6.61 -4.41 -22.71
C ALA A 190 -6.93 -4.51 -24.20
N PHE A 191 -6.02 -3.99 -25.03
CA PHE A 191 -6.06 -4.22 -26.47
C PHE A 191 -4.83 -5.05 -26.83
N TRP A 192 -5.03 -5.96 -27.78
CA TRP A 192 -3.92 -6.65 -28.41
C TRP A 192 -3.20 -5.64 -29.29
N SER A 193 -1.96 -5.29 -28.97
CA SER A 193 -1.07 -4.68 -29.96
C SER A 193 -0.69 -5.77 -30.96
N GLU A 194 -0.95 -5.56 -32.25
CA GLU A 194 -0.27 -6.35 -33.27
C GLU A 194 1.23 -6.23 -33.03
N ALA A 195 1.92 -7.36 -32.89
CA ALA A 195 3.37 -7.36 -32.75
C ALA A 195 3.97 -6.57 -33.92
N PRO A 196 4.94 -5.66 -33.70
CA PRO A 196 5.75 -5.17 -34.81
C PRO A 196 6.40 -6.41 -35.44
N GLY A 197 6.18 -6.58 -36.75
CA GLY A 197 6.42 -7.82 -37.48
C GLY A 197 7.69 -8.58 -37.10
N PHE A 198 7.51 -9.89 -36.89
CA PHE A 198 8.53 -10.88 -37.17
C PHE A 198 8.88 -10.88 -38.66
#